data_AF-A0ABD3MVX3-F1
#
_entry.id   AF-A0ABD3MVX3-F1
#
_cell.length_a   1.000
_cell.length_b   1.000
_cell.length_c   1.000
_cell.angle_alpha   90.00
_cell.angle_beta   90.00
_cell.angle_gamma   90.00
#
_symmetry.space_group_name_H-M   'P 1'
#
loop_
_entity.id
_entity.type
_entity.pdbx_description
1 polymer ?
#
loop_
_entity_poly.entity_id
_entity_poly.type
_entity_poly.pdbx_seq_one_letter_code
_entity_poly.pdbx_strand_id
1 'polypeptide(L)'
;MESSATTKPVNSAQSAIIFSRELIRQLEGSELRLPTTYIGVRQVRPAGGKVKETGGKRKRDAPEPFDKVEDVEDWSPNASSCEVNTDTNAAEANIVKNSGVVTPHPNTFKVTNPDGSERRMTAQEKKKLKQKVKQAQHLARKEQKQIEVKERIRVEKEKKMERKRLKLLAKQKKLQNANNDAQADQPIPNKGSSSVNQGGQAETESNVLLQEDQDEETERKYKGNPPVVLTPAATRVAFALGALPAHNIQDDMMITTVLDDELANQWASQINESMIPAEQQRAKEDIRQMPYKLVPEVWNRLRPKGNSDISVAEKVSSPGGLNSQSYAIATIRNPSPSFDESTYLILRHLHQHFNLHLACGARFGCDYLVYDGRREEKHSFAGLRIYHVTDGDNSTMLPAPSAYDLHGFVRAMNTARKLALVATVRRSRDDPCVARIAIVDVALEAVLTAPTHIKKGNTDKRRFVGDTNELIKRKT
;
A
#
# COMPACT_ATOMS: atom_id res chain seq x y z
N MET A 1 -32.05 -18.91 43.55
CA MET A 1 -31.98 -19.88 42.44
C MET A 1 -31.86 -19.09 41.15
N GLU A 2 -30.63 -18.76 40.77
CA GLU A 2 -30.35 -18.09 39.50
C GLU A 2 -30.54 -19.12 38.39
N SER A 3 -31.61 -18.99 37.60
CA SER A 3 -31.79 -19.83 36.44
C SER A 3 -30.68 -19.52 35.45
N SER A 4 -29.74 -20.45 35.29
CA SER A 4 -28.73 -20.41 34.24
C SER A 4 -29.44 -20.56 32.90
N ALA A 5 -29.91 -19.43 32.36
CA ALA A 5 -30.43 -19.37 31.01
C ALA A 5 -29.25 -19.67 30.08
N THR A 6 -29.24 -20.87 29.50
CA THR A 6 -28.39 -21.22 28.35
C THR A 6 -28.72 -20.25 27.22
N THR A 7 -28.02 -19.12 27.19
CA THR A 7 -28.06 -18.16 26.10
C THR A 7 -27.53 -18.90 24.88
N LYS A 8 -28.39 -19.10 23.88
CA LYS A 8 -27.96 -19.63 22.58
C LYS A 8 -26.77 -18.79 22.11
N PRO A 9 -25.68 -19.41 21.63
CA PRO A 9 -24.51 -18.67 21.18
C PRO A 9 -24.96 -17.67 20.12
N VAL A 10 -24.73 -16.39 20.37
CA VAL A 10 -25.14 -15.31 19.46
C VAL A 10 -24.30 -15.46 18.19
N ASN A 11 -24.95 -15.78 17.07
CA ASN A 11 -24.30 -16.00 15.77
C ASN A 11 -23.54 -14.76 15.24
N SER A 12 -23.65 -13.60 15.90
CA SER A 12 -23.01 -12.34 15.49
C SER A 12 -21.47 -12.38 15.51
N ALA A 13 -20.89 -13.36 16.20
CA ALA A 13 -19.45 -13.54 16.39
C ALA A 13 -18.74 -14.34 15.27
N GLN A 14 -19.50 -14.93 14.36
CA GLN A 14 -19.02 -15.98 13.47
C GLN A 14 -18.35 -15.43 12.22
N SER A 15 -17.16 -15.94 11.91
CA SER A 15 -16.43 -15.63 10.67
C SER A 15 -16.52 -16.81 9.70
N ALA A 16 -16.69 -16.54 8.41
CA ALA A 16 -16.64 -17.56 7.37
C ALA A 16 -15.20 -17.73 6.85
N ILE A 17 -14.72 -18.97 6.88
CA ILE A 17 -13.50 -19.42 6.21
C ILE A 17 -13.92 -20.09 4.91
N ILE A 18 -13.46 -19.55 3.79
CA ILE A 18 -13.85 -19.99 2.45
C ILE A 18 -12.68 -20.74 1.82
N PHE A 19 -12.96 -21.96 1.37
CA PHE A 19 -12.00 -22.83 0.70
C PHE A 19 -12.23 -22.90 -0.81
N SER A 20 -13.46 -22.59 -1.26
CA SER A 20 -13.83 -22.64 -2.67
C SER A 20 -13.40 -21.38 -3.42
N ARG A 21 -12.59 -21.55 -4.48
CA ARG A 21 -12.20 -20.49 -5.40
C ARG A 21 -13.40 -19.85 -6.10
N GLU A 22 -14.41 -20.64 -6.44
CA GLU A 22 -15.60 -20.14 -7.12
C GLU A 22 -16.40 -19.24 -6.16
N LEU A 23 -16.54 -19.66 -4.90
CA LEU A 23 -17.19 -18.84 -3.88
C LEU A 23 -16.40 -17.55 -3.61
N ILE A 24 -15.06 -17.60 -3.57
CA ILE A 24 -14.23 -16.39 -3.47
C ILE A 24 -14.49 -15.46 -4.66
N ARG A 25 -14.52 -15.99 -5.89
CA ARG A 25 -14.77 -15.19 -7.10
C ARG A 25 -16.18 -14.57 -7.09
N GLN A 26 -17.17 -15.29 -6.56
CA GLN A 26 -18.52 -14.76 -6.39
C GLN A 26 -18.56 -13.64 -5.35
N LEU A 27 -17.93 -13.85 -4.19
CA LEU A 27 -17.89 -12.88 -3.08
C LEU A 27 -17.10 -11.61 -3.45
N GLU A 28 -15.99 -11.75 -4.18
CA GLU A 28 -15.18 -10.63 -4.66
C GLU A 28 -15.75 -9.99 -5.94
N GLY A 29 -16.60 -10.73 -6.67
CA GLY A 29 -17.17 -10.36 -7.95
C GLY A 29 -18.11 -9.15 -7.90
N SER A 30 -18.67 -8.80 -9.06
CA SER A 30 -19.48 -7.59 -9.23
C SER A 30 -20.77 -7.54 -8.41
N GLU A 31 -21.23 -8.66 -7.86
CA GLU A 31 -22.53 -8.72 -7.18
C GLU A 31 -22.41 -8.54 -5.67
N LEU A 32 -21.40 -9.15 -5.03
CA LEU A 32 -21.33 -9.25 -3.57
C LEU A 32 -20.25 -8.37 -2.92
N ARG A 33 -19.14 -8.13 -3.63
CA ARG A 33 -18.15 -7.08 -3.32
C ARG A 33 -17.60 -7.09 -1.88
N LEU A 34 -17.51 -8.26 -1.27
CA LEU A 34 -17.20 -8.39 0.15
C LEU A 34 -15.69 -8.35 0.42
N PRO A 35 -15.27 -7.75 1.56
CA PRO A 35 -13.86 -7.68 1.92
C PRO A 35 -13.35 -9.05 2.37
N THR A 36 -12.66 -9.73 1.46
CA THR A 36 -11.94 -10.96 1.69
C THR A 36 -10.57 -10.69 2.32
N THR A 37 -10.25 -11.40 3.40
CA THR A 37 -8.91 -11.39 4.01
C THR A 37 -8.24 -12.73 3.76
N TYR A 38 -7.20 -12.74 2.93
CA TYR A 38 -6.43 -13.96 2.69
C TYR A 38 -5.71 -14.38 3.98
N ILE A 39 -5.94 -15.61 4.44
CA ILE A 39 -5.13 -16.19 5.52
C ILE A 39 -3.77 -16.49 4.90
N GLY A 40 -2.85 -15.55 5.04
CA GLY A 40 -1.45 -15.79 4.75
C GLY A 40 -0.89 -16.74 5.80
N VAL A 41 -1.04 -18.05 5.60
CA VAL A 41 -0.05 -18.99 6.14
C VAL A 41 1.23 -18.56 5.44
N ARG A 42 2.11 -17.82 6.14
CA ARG A 42 3.47 -17.64 5.65
C ARG A 42 3.97 -19.05 5.40
N GLN A 43 4.16 -19.40 4.13
CA GLN A 43 4.82 -20.65 3.79
C GLN A 43 6.20 -20.53 4.44
N VAL A 44 6.36 -21.16 5.61
CA VAL A 44 7.66 -21.30 6.24
C VAL A 44 8.44 -22.08 5.20
N ARG A 45 9.31 -21.39 4.45
CA ARG A 45 10.21 -22.09 3.55
C ARG A 45 10.88 -23.14 4.42
N PRO A 46 10.76 -24.44 4.12
CA PRO A 46 11.47 -25.44 4.90
C PRO A 46 12.93 -25.02 4.88
N ALA A 47 13.52 -24.80 6.05
CA ALA A 47 14.87 -24.29 6.21
C ALA A 47 15.97 -25.26 5.71
N GLY A 48 15.61 -26.29 4.95
CA GLY A 48 16.45 -27.42 4.58
C GLY A 48 16.43 -27.78 3.09
N GLY A 49 16.08 -26.85 2.20
CA GLY A 49 16.33 -27.06 0.77
C GLY A 49 17.84 -27.08 0.54
N LYS A 50 18.43 -28.28 0.42
CA LYS A 50 19.85 -28.48 0.06
C LYS A 50 20.19 -27.57 -1.11
N VAL A 51 20.96 -26.52 -0.84
CA VAL A 51 21.59 -25.70 -1.86
C VAL A 51 22.47 -26.65 -2.65
N LYS A 52 22.13 -26.92 -3.91
CA LYS A 52 23.10 -27.49 -4.85
C LYS A 52 24.27 -26.50 -4.87
N GLU A 53 25.38 -26.89 -4.27
CA GLU A 53 26.66 -26.23 -4.45
C GLU A 53 27.04 -26.33 -5.93
N THR A 54 26.52 -25.41 -6.74
CA THR A 54 27.12 -25.12 -8.03
C THR A 54 28.37 -24.30 -7.72
N GLY A 55 29.49 -25.03 -7.62
CA GLY A 55 30.82 -24.49 -7.42
C GLY A 55 31.10 -23.34 -8.39
N GLY A 56 31.06 -22.13 -7.84
CA GLY A 56 31.42 -20.90 -8.53
C GLY A 56 32.04 -19.96 -7.50
N LYS A 57 33.25 -20.31 -7.02
CA LYS A 57 34.09 -19.43 -6.21
C LYS A 57 34.42 -18.16 -7.01
N ARG A 58 33.51 -17.17 -7.00
CA ARG A 58 33.89 -15.78 -7.20
C ARG A 58 34.26 -15.23 -5.83
N LYS A 59 35.58 -15.11 -5.59
CA LYS A 59 36.13 -14.24 -4.54
C LYS A 59 35.47 -12.86 -4.71
N ARG A 60 34.56 -12.52 -3.80
CA ARG A 60 34.20 -11.13 -3.54
C ARG A 60 35.15 -10.68 -2.45
N ASP A 61 36.05 -9.78 -2.81
CA ASP A 61 36.87 -9.07 -1.85
C ASP A 61 35.93 -8.36 -0.86
N ALA A 62 36.15 -8.64 0.42
CA ALA A 62 35.42 -8.01 1.50
C ALA A 62 35.69 -6.49 1.47
N PRO A 63 34.69 -5.62 1.67
CA PRO A 63 34.96 -4.21 1.89
C PRO A 63 35.76 -4.08 3.19
N GLU A 64 36.87 -3.33 3.12
CA GLU A 64 37.70 -3.03 4.28
C GLU A 64 36.87 -2.42 5.41
N PRO A 65 37.21 -2.73 6.67
CA PRO A 65 36.58 -2.12 7.83
C PRO A 65 36.81 -0.61 7.79
N PHE A 66 35.72 0.17 7.77
CA PHE A 66 35.78 1.61 7.97
C PHE A 66 36.38 1.89 9.35
N ASP A 67 37.57 2.50 9.37
CA ASP A 67 38.13 3.15 10.55
C ASP A 67 37.11 4.13 11.11
N LYS A 68 36.74 3.91 12.37
CA LYS A 68 35.97 4.84 13.19
C LYS A 68 36.82 6.09 13.38
N VAL A 69 36.45 7.17 12.70
CA VAL A 69 36.89 8.51 13.09
C VAL A 69 36.03 8.89 14.29
N GLU A 70 36.59 8.70 15.49
CA GLU A 70 36.16 9.36 16.70
C GLU A 70 36.46 10.85 16.55
N ASP A 71 35.42 11.66 16.41
CA ASP A 71 35.42 13.10 16.68
C ASP A 71 33.97 13.46 17.05
N VAL A 72 33.59 13.13 18.27
CA VAL A 72 32.42 13.72 18.93
C VAL A 72 32.98 14.71 19.95
N GLU A 73 33.05 15.97 19.53
CA GLU A 73 33.16 17.10 20.48
C GLU A 73 31.87 17.13 21.29
N ASP A 74 32.02 16.74 22.55
CA ASP A 74 31.01 16.77 23.58
C ASP A 74 30.82 18.22 24.04
N TRP A 75 29.70 18.84 23.69
CA TRP A 75 29.33 20.18 24.15
C TRP A 75 28.27 20.05 25.24
N SER A 76 28.72 19.98 26.50
CA SER A 76 27.89 20.04 27.70
C SER A 76 28.18 21.34 28.46
N PRO A 77 27.18 22.18 28.83
CA PRO A 77 27.43 23.34 29.67
C PRO A 77 27.25 23.01 31.16
N ASN A 78 28.27 23.43 31.93
CA ASN A 78 28.25 23.84 33.33
C ASN A 78 27.55 22.94 34.37
N ALA A 79 28.37 22.19 35.11
CA ALA A 79 28.14 21.96 36.54
C ALA A 79 29.46 22.08 37.32
N SER A 80 29.46 23.12 38.16
CA SER A 80 30.25 23.40 39.36
C SER A 80 31.22 22.33 39.88
N SER A 81 32.46 22.80 40.05
CA SER A 81 33.60 22.31 40.84
C SER A 81 33.33 21.40 42.05
N CYS A 82 34.18 20.36 42.19
CA CYS A 82 34.84 19.94 43.44
C CYS A 82 36.12 19.12 43.10
N GLU A 83 37.26 19.77 43.27
CA GLU A 83 38.46 19.34 44.02
C GLU A 83 39.05 17.90 43.99
N VAL A 84 40.38 17.87 43.75
CA VAL A 84 41.47 17.23 44.54
C VAL A 84 42.04 15.85 44.10
N ASN A 85 43.32 15.92 43.67
CA ASN A 85 44.49 15.01 43.88
C ASN A 85 44.42 13.53 43.41
N THR A 86 45.47 12.80 43.00
CA THR A 86 46.95 12.85 43.13
C THR A 86 47.59 12.02 42.00
N ASP A 87 48.74 12.48 41.53
CA ASP A 87 50.01 11.78 41.24
C ASP A 87 50.13 10.26 41.01
N THR A 88 50.97 9.98 40.00
CA THR A 88 52.08 8.99 39.91
C THR A 88 51.89 7.60 39.27
N ASN A 89 52.80 7.40 38.30
CA ASN A 89 53.69 6.26 38.06
C ASN A 89 53.50 5.40 36.80
N ALA A 90 54.64 5.31 36.13
CA ALA A 90 54.99 4.52 34.97
C ALA A 90 54.91 3.01 35.22
N ALA A 91 54.67 2.27 34.14
CA ALA A 91 55.38 1.01 33.89
C ALA A 91 55.39 0.73 32.38
N GLU A 92 56.59 0.44 31.91
CA GLU A 92 56.94 0.06 30.55
C GLU A 92 56.40 -1.32 30.18
N ALA A 93 56.08 -1.53 28.89
CA ALA A 93 56.17 -2.85 28.28
C ALA A 93 56.44 -2.70 26.77
N ASN A 94 57.70 -2.93 26.42
CA ASN A 94 58.21 -3.16 25.08
C ASN A 94 57.54 -4.39 24.43
N ILE A 95 56.91 -4.23 23.25
CA ILE A 95 56.73 -5.32 22.31
C ILE A 95 57.13 -4.85 20.90
N VAL A 96 58.29 -5.36 20.49
CA VAL A 96 58.83 -5.37 19.13
C VAL A 96 57.92 -6.20 18.23
N LYS A 97 57.34 -5.59 17.17
CA LYS A 97 56.99 -6.32 15.94
C LYS A 97 57.25 -5.47 14.70
N ASN A 98 58.31 -5.87 14.01
CA ASN A 98 58.57 -5.58 12.60
C ASN A 98 57.34 -5.89 11.73
N SER A 99 56.82 -4.88 11.07
CA SER A 99 56.27 -5.01 9.73
C SER A 99 56.61 -3.73 8.98
N GLY A 100 57.19 -3.86 7.79
CA GLY A 100 57.61 -2.73 6.97
C GLY A 100 56.38 -1.92 6.54
N VAL A 101 56.01 -0.94 7.36
CA VAL A 101 55.04 0.08 6.99
C VAL A 101 55.77 1.01 6.04
N VAL A 102 55.51 0.84 4.74
CA VAL A 102 55.74 1.89 3.74
C VAL A 102 54.91 3.07 4.22
N THR A 103 55.54 4.01 4.91
CA THR A 103 54.88 5.23 5.38
C THR A 103 54.39 5.95 4.13
N PRO A 104 53.07 6.04 3.90
CA PRO A 104 52.56 6.73 2.73
C PRO A 104 53.05 8.17 2.82
N HIS A 105 53.84 8.59 1.83
CA HIS A 105 54.30 9.98 1.76
C HIS A 105 53.08 10.89 1.94
N PRO A 106 53.11 11.81 2.92
CA PRO A 106 51.95 12.63 3.22
C PRO A 106 51.56 13.38 1.95
N ASN A 107 50.38 13.07 1.42
CA ASN A 107 49.84 13.71 0.22
C ASN A 107 49.69 15.22 0.47
N THR A 108 50.75 15.97 0.18
CA THR A 108 50.76 17.42 0.23
C THR A 108 50.06 17.95 -1.00
N PHE A 109 48.83 18.41 -0.82
CA PHE A 109 48.09 19.14 -1.85
C PHE A 109 48.83 20.44 -2.16
N LYS A 110 49.42 20.54 -3.34
CA LYS A 110 50.07 21.75 -3.85
C LYS A 110 49.13 22.49 -4.80
N VAL A 111 49.25 23.80 -4.86
CA VAL A 111 48.59 24.69 -5.83
C VAL A 111 49.69 25.40 -6.61
N THR A 112 49.56 25.40 -7.93
CA THR A 112 50.41 26.19 -8.82
C THR A 112 49.89 27.62 -8.82
N ASN A 113 50.71 28.56 -8.37
CA ASN A 113 50.45 29.99 -8.45
C ASN A 113 50.58 30.46 -9.91
N PRO A 114 50.04 31.65 -10.26
CA PRO A 114 50.13 32.20 -11.62
C PRO A 114 51.58 32.49 -12.09
N ASP A 115 52.53 32.60 -11.16
CA ASP A 115 53.97 32.73 -11.43
C ASP A 115 54.66 31.38 -11.73
N GLY A 116 53.90 30.27 -11.71
CA GLY A 116 54.40 28.90 -11.89
C GLY A 116 54.99 28.26 -10.63
N SER A 117 55.08 28.98 -9.51
CA SER A 117 55.57 28.43 -8.24
C SER A 117 54.54 27.49 -7.61
N GLU A 118 54.99 26.38 -7.05
CA GLU A 118 54.13 25.49 -6.27
C GLU A 118 54.16 25.87 -4.80
N ARG A 119 52.99 26.12 -4.20
CA ARG A 119 52.85 26.28 -2.75
C ARG A 119 51.88 25.28 -2.15
N ARG A 120 52.01 25.01 -0.85
CA ARG A 120 51.07 24.18 -0.12
C ARG A 120 49.70 24.87 -0.05
N MET A 121 48.66 24.10 -0.32
CA MET A 121 47.28 24.58 -0.31
C MET A 121 46.86 24.97 1.12
N THR A 122 46.21 26.13 1.28
CA THR A 122 45.64 26.55 2.57
C THR A 122 44.43 25.67 2.93
N ALA A 123 44.05 25.63 4.22
CA ALA A 123 42.89 24.85 4.66
C ALA A 123 41.59 25.26 3.95
N GLN A 124 41.41 26.56 3.68
CA GLN A 124 40.24 27.08 2.94
C GLN A 124 40.23 26.62 1.48
N GLU A 125 41.38 26.63 0.80
CA GLU A 125 41.52 26.12 -0.57
C GLU A 125 41.25 24.62 -0.64
N LYS A 126 41.75 23.85 0.33
CA LYS A 126 41.48 22.40 0.44
C LYS A 126 39.98 22.11 0.62
N LYS A 127 39.28 22.90 1.45
CA LYS A 127 37.82 22.81 1.62
C LYS A 127 37.07 23.12 0.32
N LYS A 128 37.45 24.19 -0.39
CA LYS A 128 36.87 24.56 -1.70
C LYS A 128 37.14 23.48 -2.76
N LEU A 129 38.34 22.90 -2.81
CA LEU A 129 38.68 21.83 -3.74
C LEU A 129 37.85 20.56 -3.45
N LYS A 130 37.76 20.15 -2.18
CA LYS A 130 36.93 18.99 -1.77
C LYS A 130 35.47 19.19 -2.15
N GLN A 131 34.94 20.41 -2.01
CA GLN A 131 33.59 20.75 -2.45
C GLN A 131 33.42 20.66 -3.98
N LYS A 132 34.38 21.19 -4.76
CA LYS A 132 34.38 21.08 -6.22
C LYS A 132 34.42 19.62 -6.68
N VAL A 133 35.28 18.79 -6.08
CA VAL A 133 35.36 17.35 -6.38
C VAL A 133 34.04 16.64 -6.06
N LYS A 134 33.42 16.94 -4.91
CA LYS A 134 32.12 16.36 -4.54
C LYS A 134 31.00 16.78 -5.50
N GLN A 135 31.01 18.02 -5.97
CA GLN A 135 30.07 18.50 -6.98
C GLN A 135 30.29 17.80 -8.34
N ALA A 136 31.54 17.67 -8.78
CA ALA A 136 31.88 16.95 -10.02
C ALA A 136 31.46 15.48 -9.97
N GLN A 137 31.72 14.78 -8.86
CA GLN A 137 31.28 13.40 -8.64
C GLN A 137 29.75 13.26 -8.65
N HIS A 138 29.03 14.20 -8.01
CA HIS A 138 27.57 14.20 -8.02
C HIS A 138 27.00 14.41 -9.43
N LEU A 139 27.60 15.32 -10.22
CA LEU A 139 27.20 15.54 -11.62
C LEU A 139 27.48 14.31 -12.49
N ALA A 140 28.66 13.71 -12.37
CA ALA A 140 29.00 12.47 -13.10
C ALA A 140 28.05 11.32 -12.75
N ARG A 141 27.68 11.15 -11.47
CA ARG A 141 26.71 10.14 -11.04
C ARG A 141 25.30 10.41 -11.60
N LYS A 142 24.90 11.68 -11.69
CA LYS A 142 23.60 12.07 -12.27
C LYS A 142 23.58 11.78 -13.78
N GLU A 143 24.67 12.04 -14.49
CA GLU A 143 24.82 11.75 -15.91
C GLU A 143 24.78 10.25 -16.19
N GLN A 144 25.51 9.43 -15.42
CA GLN A 144 25.47 7.97 -15.54
C GLN A 144 24.05 7.41 -15.35
N LYS A 145 23.29 7.90 -14.36
CA LYS A 145 21.89 7.51 -14.17
C LYS A 145 21.00 7.89 -15.35
N GLN A 146 21.25 9.05 -15.99
CA GLN A 146 20.51 9.45 -17.18
C GLN A 146 20.83 8.56 -18.39
N ILE A 147 22.09 8.15 -18.54
CA ILE A 147 22.51 7.20 -19.58
C ILE A 147 21.82 5.84 -19.35
N GLU A 148 21.85 5.31 -18.14
CA GLU A 148 21.22 4.03 -17.80
C GLU A 148 19.71 4.03 -18.05
N VAL A 149 19.01 5.12 -17.69
CA VAL A 149 17.57 5.26 -17.96
C VAL A 149 17.28 5.31 -19.46
N LYS A 150 18.08 6.05 -20.24
CA LYS A 150 17.95 6.11 -21.71
C LYS A 150 18.16 4.74 -22.34
N GLU A 151 19.14 3.97 -21.85
CA GLU A 151 19.43 2.63 -22.34
C GLU A 151 18.29 1.65 -22.02
N ARG A 152 17.73 1.68 -20.80
CA ARG A 152 16.56 0.87 -20.43
C ARG A 152 15.36 1.15 -21.34
N ILE A 153 15.09 2.44 -21.61
CA ILE A 153 14.00 2.84 -22.52
C ILE A 153 14.26 2.32 -23.94
N ARG A 154 15.51 2.36 -24.43
CA ARG A 154 15.87 1.84 -25.74
C ARG A 154 15.65 0.34 -25.84
N VAL A 155 16.13 -0.44 -24.87
CA VAL A 155 15.96 -1.90 -24.80
C VAL A 155 14.47 -2.27 -24.73
N GLU A 156 13.67 -1.54 -23.96
CA GLU A 156 12.23 -1.80 -23.86
C GLU A 156 11.48 -1.46 -25.15
N LYS A 157 11.88 -0.41 -25.88
CA LYS A 157 11.36 -0.11 -27.22
C LYS A 157 11.73 -1.19 -28.24
N GLU A 158 12.97 -1.69 -28.23
CA GLU A 158 13.42 -2.78 -29.10
C GLU A 158 12.62 -4.07 -28.83
N LYS A 159 12.46 -4.47 -27.55
CA LYS A 159 11.59 -5.60 -27.16
C LYS A 159 10.14 -5.43 -27.60
N LYS A 160 9.59 -4.21 -27.51
CA LYS A 160 8.23 -3.91 -27.96
C LYS A 160 8.09 -4.05 -29.49
N MET A 161 9.10 -3.63 -30.25
CA MET A 161 9.12 -3.81 -31.71
C MET A 161 9.25 -5.28 -32.11
N GLU A 162 10.08 -6.04 -31.41
CA GLU A 162 10.22 -7.49 -31.62
C GLU A 162 8.92 -8.24 -31.35
N ARG A 163 8.24 -7.93 -30.24
CA ARG A 163 6.90 -8.48 -29.93
C ARG A 163 5.87 -8.16 -31.02
N LYS A 164 5.91 -6.95 -31.59
CA LYS A 164 5.04 -6.57 -32.72
C LYS A 164 5.36 -7.38 -33.97
N ARG A 165 6.66 -7.58 -34.28
CA ARG A 165 7.11 -8.39 -35.42
C ARG A 165 6.68 -9.85 -35.30
N LEU A 166 6.83 -10.45 -34.13
CA LEU A 166 6.37 -11.82 -33.85
C LEU A 166 4.85 -11.95 -33.97
N LYS A 167 4.07 -10.98 -33.47
CA LYS A 167 2.60 -10.97 -33.64
C LYS A 167 2.18 -10.90 -35.12
N LEU A 168 2.89 -10.11 -35.94
CA LEU A 168 2.62 -10.03 -37.38
C LEU A 168 2.93 -11.35 -38.08
N LEU A 169 4.07 -11.99 -37.78
CA LEU A 169 4.42 -13.30 -38.32
C LEU A 169 3.41 -14.38 -37.92
N ALA A 170 2.96 -14.39 -36.66
CA ALA A 170 1.92 -15.31 -36.20
C ALA A 170 0.59 -15.10 -36.94
N LYS A 171 0.20 -13.83 -37.18
CA LYS A 171 -1.00 -13.51 -37.96
C LYS A 171 -0.88 -13.98 -39.42
N GLN A 172 0.31 -13.84 -40.03
CA GLN A 172 0.56 -14.30 -41.40
C GLN A 172 0.48 -15.83 -41.51
N LYS A 173 1.08 -16.57 -40.56
CA LYS A 173 0.96 -18.03 -40.49
C LYS A 173 -0.49 -18.48 -40.33
N LYS A 174 -1.28 -17.80 -39.47
CA LYS A 174 -2.69 -18.13 -39.28
C LYS A 174 -3.51 -17.96 -40.56
N LEU A 175 -3.20 -16.93 -41.37
CA LEU A 175 -3.84 -16.72 -42.67
C LEU A 175 -3.42 -17.77 -43.71
N GLN A 176 -2.16 -18.20 -43.72
CA GLN A 176 -1.70 -19.27 -44.60
C GLN A 176 -2.37 -20.61 -44.27
N ASN A 177 -2.49 -20.95 -42.98
CA ASN A 177 -3.18 -22.17 -42.56
C ASN A 177 -4.66 -22.13 -42.94
N ALA A 178 -5.36 -21.01 -42.71
CA ALA A 178 -6.76 -20.87 -43.10
C ALA A 178 -6.99 -21.03 -44.61
N ASN A 179 -6.05 -20.57 -45.45
CA ASN A 179 -6.13 -20.77 -46.91
C ASN A 179 -5.86 -22.23 -47.32
N ASN A 180 -4.95 -22.93 -46.63
CA ASN A 180 -4.69 -24.35 -46.90
C ASN A 180 -5.90 -25.22 -46.51
N ASP A 181 -6.53 -24.93 -45.37
CA ASP A 181 -7.75 -25.62 -44.91
C ASP A 181 -8.90 -25.41 -45.91
N ALA A 182 -9.03 -24.21 -46.50
CA ALA A 182 -10.05 -23.92 -47.51
C ALA A 182 -9.80 -24.61 -48.87
N GLN A 183 -8.57 -25.00 -49.20
CA GLN A 183 -8.26 -25.76 -50.42
C GLN A 183 -8.41 -27.27 -50.25
N ALA A 184 -8.36 -27.79 -49.01
CA ALA A 184 -8.56 -29.20 -48.73
C ALA A 184 -10.03 -29.66 -48.86
N ASP A 185 -10.98 -28.73 -48.91
CA ASP A 185 -12.42 -29.00 -48.98
C ASP A 185 -13.00 -29.02 -50.42
N GLN A 186 -12.16 -29.22 -51.45
CA GLN A 186 -12.64 -29.50 -52.80
C GLN A 186 -13.27 -30.92 -52.85
N PRO A 187 -14.57 -31.06 -53.16
CA PRO A 187 -15.25 -32.34 -53.14
C PRO A 187 -14.76 -33.23 -54.29
N ILE A 188 -14.07 -34.32 -53.95
CA ILE A 188 -13.80 -35.40 -54.89
C ILE A 188 -15.15 -36.05 -55.26
N PRO A 189 -15.51 -36.14 -56.55
CA PRO A 189 -16.78 -36.73 -56.97
C PRO A 189 -16.78 -38.23 -56.67
N ASN A 190 -17.69 -38.59 -55.77
CA ASN A 190 -17.83 -39.89 -55.15
C ASN A 190 -18.28 -40.95 -56.18
N LYS A 191 -17.43 -41.94 -56.46
CA LYS A 191 -17.86 -43.24 -57.02
C LYS A 191 -17.51 -44.33 -56.01
N GLY A 192 -18.55 -44.78 -55.31
CA GLY A 192 -18.88 -46.20 -55.19
C GLY A 192 -18.06 -47.05 -54.21
N SER A 193 -18.83 -47.82 -53.44
CA SER A 193 -18.50 -49.14 -52.87
C SER A 193 -17.48 -49.20 -51.73
N SER A 194 -18.06 -49.34 -50.53
CA SER A 194 -17.88 -50.47 -49.59
C SER A 194 -16.48 -51.05 -49.38
N SER A 195 -16.13 -51.08 -48.09
CA SER A 195 -15.53 -52.20 -47.33
C SER A 195 -14.19 -51.88 -46.65
N VAL A 196 -14.22 -52.09 -45.32
CA VAL A 196 -13.24 -52.82 -44.50
C VAL A 196 -11.84 -52.22 -44.25
N ASN A 197 -11.54 -52.18 -42.95
CA ASN A 197 -10.24 -52.26 -42.25
C ASN A 197 -9.34 -51.04 -42.02
N GLN A 198 -9.09 -50.85 -40.71
CA GLN A 198 -7.80 -50.74 -40.01
C GLN A 198 -6.63 -49.95 -40.65
N GLY A 199 -6.11 -49.00 -39.86
CA GLY A 199 -4.66 -48.72 -39.78
C GLY A 199 -4.21 -47.29 -40.15
N GLY A 200 -3.39 -46.70 -39.27
CA GLY A 200 -2.66 -45.42 -39.46
C GLY A 200 -3.29 -44.28 -38.64
N GLN A 201 -2.78 -43.81 -37.51
CA GLN A 201 -1.41 -43.38 -37.18
C GLN A 201 -0.77 -42.52 -38.27
N ALA A 202 -0.99 -41.20 -38.18
CA ALA A 202 0.06 -40.18 -38.17
C ALA A 202 -0.56 -38.77 -38.15
N GLU A 203 0.15 -37.83 -37.52
CA GLU A 203 0.00 -36.36 -37.64
C GLU A 203 -1.07 -35.67 -36.77
N THR A 204 -0.84 -35.66 -35.45
CA THR A 204 -1.35 -34.58 -34.59
C THR A 204 -0.34 -34.17 -33.52
N GLU A 205 0.93 -33.94 -33.90
CA GLU A 205 1.99 -33.59 -32.93
C GLU A 205 2.41 -32.11 -32.93
N SER A 206 1.99 -31.27 -33.89
CA SER A 206 2.48 -29.89 -33.97
C SER A 206 1.59 -28.81 -33.34
N ASN A 207 0.41 -29.16 -32.80
CA ASN A 207 -0.49 -28.22 -32.13
C ASN A 207 -0.54 -28.39 -30.59
N VAL A 208 0.07 -29.45 -30.06
CA VAL A 208 0.08 -29.74 -28.61
C VAL A 208 1.18 -28.94 -27.88
N LEU A 209 2.32 -28.68 -28.54
CA LEU A 209 3.49 -28.07 -27.89
C LEU A 209 3.33 -26.57 -27.53
N LEU A 210 2.41 -25.84 -28.19
CA LEU A 210 2.14 -24.42 -27.87
C LEU A 210 0.99 -24.23 -26.87
N GLN A 211 0.23 -25.29 -26.60
CA GLN A 211 -0.87 -25.28 -25.64
C GLN A 211 -0.38 -25.77 -24.27
N GLU A 212 0.52 -26.76 -24.24
CA GLU A 212 1.14 -27.25 -23.00
C GLU A 212 1.99 -26.19 -22.29
N ASP A 213 2.69 -25.30 -23.02
CA ASP A 213 3.48 -24.22 -22.39
C ASP A 213 2.62 -23.09 -21.81
N GLN A 214 1.40 -22.87 -22.33
CA GLN A 214 0.46 -21.90 -21.73
C GLN A 214 -0.29 -22.51 -20.56
N ASP A 215 -0.71 -23.77 -20.67
CA ASP A 215 -1.45 -24.45 -19.62
C ASP A 215 -0.54 -24.82 -18.43
N GLU A 216 0.72 -25.22 -18.64
CA GLU A 216 1.68 -25.47 -17.55
C GLU A 216 2.07 -24.19 -16.79
N GLU A 217 2.10 -23.01 -17.42
CA GLU A 217 2.39 -21.76 -16.69
C GLU A 217 1.18 -21.29 -15.85
N THR A 218 -0.05 -21.61 -16.26
CA THR A 218 -1.25 -21.42 -15.43
C THR A 218 -1.42 -22.47 -14.34
N GLU A 219 -1.06 -23.73 -14.59
CA GLU A 219 -1.18 -24.81 -13.61
C GLU A 219 -0.05 -24.83 -12.57
N ARG A 220 1.18 -24.42 -12.92
CA ARG A 220 2.30 -24.35 -11.96
C ARG A 220 2.28 -23.10 -11.08
N LYS A 221 1.48 -22.06 -11.38
CA LYS A 221 1.50 -20.79 -10.62
C LYS A 221 0.59 -20.73 -9.39
N TYR A 222 -0.40 -21.61 -9.24
CA TYR A 222 -1.32 -21.55 -8.08
C TYR A 222 -1.80 -22.93 -7.62
N LYS A 223 -0.88 -23.80 -7.17
CA LYS A 223 -1.26 -24.95 -6.33
C LYS A 223 -1.77 -24.43 -4.98
N GLY A 224 -3.08 -24.22 -4.92
CA GLY A 224 -3.84 -23.81 -3.74
C GLY A 224 -4.01 -22.31 -3.63
N ASN A 225 -5.18 -21.79 -3.99
CA ASN A 225 -5.58 -20.47 -3.49
C ASN A 225 -5.66 -20.56 -1.97
N PRO A 226 -4.93 -19.72 -1.22
CA PRO A 226 -5.01 -19.76 0.22
C PRO A 226 -6.46 -19.47 0.66
N PRO A 227 -6.95 -20.15 1.71
CA PRO A 227 -8.29 -19.92 2.21
C PRO A 227 -8.45 -18.45 2.58
N VAL A 228 -9.64 -17.95 2.31
CA VAL A 228 -10.04 -16.57 2.56
C VAL A 228 -10.93 -16.53 3.78
N VAL A 229 -10.74 -15.54 4.64
CA VAL A 229 -11.59 -15.26 5.79
C VAL A 229 -12.39 -13.99 5.55
N LEU A 230 -13.69 -14.08 5.80
CA LEU A 230 -14.54 -12.93 5.99
C LEU A 230 -14.53 -12.53 7.47
N THR A 231 -14.51 -11.23 7.75
CA THR A 231 -14.74 -10.73 9.10
C THR A 231 -16.14 -11.13 9.59
N PRO A 232 -16.43 -11.12 10.90
CA PRO A 232 -17.79 -11.44 11.38
C PRO A 232 -18.86 -10.56 10.73
N ALA A 233 -18.59 -9.26 10.62
CA ALA A 233 -19.45 -8.32 9.92
C ALA A 233 -19.65 -8.65 8.44
N ALA A 234 -18.57 -8.92 7.69
CA ALA A 234 -18.67 -9.28 6.27
C ALA A 234 -19.37 -10.63 6.06
N THR A 235 -19.20 -11.56 7.00
CA THR A 235 -19.91 -12.85 7.01
C THR A 235 -21.41 -12.65 7.15
N ARG A 236 -21.85 -11.75 8.04
CA ARG A 236 -23.27 -11.37 8.16
C ARG A 236 -23.80 -10.70 6.92
N VAL A 237 -23.04 -9.81 6.29
CA VAL A 237 -23.44 -9.24 4.98
C VAL A 237 -23.57 -10.35 3.92
N ALA A 238 -22.63 -11.30 3.87
CA ALA A 238 -22.69 -12.42 2.93
C ALA A 238 -23.97 -13.25 3.10
N PHE A 239 -24.35 -13.54 4.34
CA PHE A 239 -25.61 -14.22 4.60
C PHE A 239 -26.83 -13.36 4.24
N ALA A 240 -26.83 -12.07 4.58
CA ALA A 240 -27.94 -11.16 4.28
C ALA A 240 -28.15 -10.98 2.77
N LEU A 241 -27.09 -11.08 1.97
CA LEU A 241 -27.13 -11.07 0.51
C LEU A 241 -27.45 -12.44 -0.10
N GLY A 242 -27.60 -13.49 0.70
CA GLY A 242 -27.85 -14.86 0.22
C GLY A 242 -26.63 -15.54 -0.42
N ALA A 243 -25.43 -14.97 -0.26
CA ALA A 243 -24.19 -15.54 -0.77
C ALA A 243 -23.72 -16.78 -0.01
N LEU A 244 -24.08 -16.85 1.28
CA LEU A 244 -23.89 -18.01 2.13
C LEU A 244 -25.27 -18.52 2.56
N PRO A 245 -25.48 -19.85 2.68
CA PRO A 245 -26.79 -20.38 3.06
C PRO A 245 -27.12 -19.95 4.48
N ALA A 246 -28.32 -19.40 4.67
CA ALA A 246 -28.71 -18.75 5.90
C ALA A 246 -28.77 -19.73 7.09
N HIS A 247 -28.01 -19.43 8.15
CA HIS A 247 -28.20 -20.01 9.46
C HIS A 247 -29.09 -19.10 10.31
N ASN A 248 -30.40 -19.30 10.24
CA ASN A 248 -31.37 -18.75 11.22
C ASN A 248 -31.27 -17.23 11.45
N ILE A 249 -31.28 -16.43 10.38
CA ILE A 249 -31.04 -14.96 10.39
C ILE A 249 -32.36 -14.17 10.28
N GLN A 250 -33.47 -14.75 10.74
CA GLN A 250 -34.77 -14.06 10.61
C GLN A 250 -34.83 -12.75 11.39
N ASP A 251 -34.06 -12.59 12.46
CA ASP A 251 -34.12 -11.40 13.32
C ASP A 251 -33.35 -10.18 12.77
N ASP A 252 -32.44 -10.37 11.80
CA ASP A 252 -31.48 -9.32 11.39
C ASP A 252 -31.91 -8.53 10.14
N MET A 253 -32.93 -9.01 9.41
CA MET A 253 -33.41 -8.37 8.19
C MET A 253 -34.21 -7.08 8.43
N MET A 254 -34.67 -6.82 9.65
CA MET A 254 -35.55 -5.69 9.97
C MET A 254 -34.85 -4.34 10.17
N ILE A 255 -33.52 -4.31 10.35
CA ILE A 255 -32.82 -3.05 10.64
C ILE A 255 -32.68 -2.21 9.36
N THR A 256 -33.32 -1.04 9.35
CA THR A 256 -33.20 0.00 8.33
C THR A 256 -31.99 0.87 8.66
N THR A 257 -31.09 1.02 7.69
CA THR A 257 -29.92 1.89 7.83
C THR A 257 -30.14 3.22 7.13
N VAL A 258 -29.88 4.33 7.80
CA VAL A 258 -30.01 5.68 7.25
C VAL A 258 -28.68 6.40 7.37
N LEU A 259 -28.16 6.95 6.26
CA LEU A 259 -27.01 7.85 6.33
C LEU A 259 -27.47 9.22 6.78
N ASP A 260 -26.95 9.65 7.91
CA ASP A 260 -27.44 10.79 8.65
C ASP A 260 -26.42 11.92 8.64
N ASP A 261 -26.62 12.88 7.74
CA ASP A 261 -25.70 14.00 7.55
C ASP A 261 -25.73 14.97 8.75
N GLU A 262 -26.82 15.04 9.52
CA GLU A 262 -26.89 15.85 10.76
C GLU A 262 -26.04 15.23 11.87
N LEU A 263 -26.16 13.92 12.07
CA LEU A 263 -25.32 13.16 12.99
C LEU A 263 -23.84 13.24 12.59
N ALA A 264 -23.55 13.17 11.28
CA ALA A 264 -22.19 13.33 10.76
C ALA A 264 -21.64 14.75 11.00
N ASN A 265 -22.44 15.81 10.82
CA ASN A 265 -22.06 17.18 11.15
C ASN A 265 -21.77 17.34 12.65
N GLN A 266 -22.66 16.81 13.50
CA GLN A 266 -22.46 16.82 14.95
C GLN A 266 -21.15 16.12 15.32
N TRP A 267 -20.87 14.96 14.72
CA TRP A 267 -19.65 14.22 14.99
C TRP A 267 -18.40 14.94 14.50
N ALA A 268 -18.45 15.54 13.30
CA ALA A 268 -17.35 16.31 12.75
C ALA A 268 -16.97 17.47 13.70
N SER A 269 -17.96 18.19 14.25
CA SER A 269 -17.74 19.22 15.27
C SER A 269 -17.11 18.65 16.55
N GLN A 270 -17.61 17.52 17.07
CA GLN A 270 -17.04 16.88 18.27
C GLN A 270 -15.60 16.39 18.04
N ILE A 271 -15.29 15.85 16.86
CA ILE A 271 -13.92 15.47 16.48
C ILE A 271 -13.07 16.73 16.45
N ASN A 272 -13.52 17.81 15.81
CA ASN A 272 -12.75 19.05 15.74
C ASN A 272 -12.48 19.64 17.13
N GLU A 273 -13.47 19.65 18.03
CA GLU A 273 -13.32 20.09 19.41
C GLU A 273 -12.35 19.21 20.21
N SER A 274 -12.38 17.89 20.02
CA SER A 274 -11.48 16.96 20.72
C SER A 274 -10.01 17.11 20.30
N MET A 275 -9.74 17.71 19.14
CA MET A 275 -8.38 18.00 18.67
C MET A 275 -7.76 19.22 19.36
N ILE A 276 -8.57 20.19 19.81
CA ILE A 276 -8.11 21.49 20.31
C ILE A 276 -7.06 21.37 21.43
N PRO A 277 -7.25 20.53 22.48
CA PRO A 277 -6.27 20.43 23.55
C PRO A 277 -4.89 19.95 23.07
N ALA A 278 -4.86 18.99 22.14
CA ALA A 278 -3.62 18.47 21.58
C ALA A 278 -2.91 19.51 20.71
N GLU A 279 -3.66 20.31 19.94
CA GLU A 279 -3.13 21.41 19.14
C GLU A 279 -2.58 22.54 20.03
N GLN A 280 -3.30 22.90 21.10
CA GLN A 280 -2.85 23.89 22.07
C GLN A 280 -1.61 23.45 22.84
N GLN A 281 -1.56 22.18 23.27
CA GLN A 281 -0.38 21.62 23.92
C GLN A 281 0.83 21.69 22.99
N ARG A 282 0.65 21.25 21.74
CA ARG A 282 1.72 21.28 20.74
C ARG A 282 2.16 22.70 20.37
N ALA A 283 1.26 23.68 20.37
CA ALA A 283 1.61 25.07 20.12
C ALA A 283 2.51 25.68 21.21
N LYS A 284 2.56 25.08 22.41
CA LYS A 284 3.45 25.48 23.51
C LYS A 284 4.84 24.85 23.39
N GLU A 285 4.98 23.77 22.63
CA GLU A 285 6.26 23.08 22.43
C GLU A 285 7.14 23.91 21.47
N ASP A 286 8.45 23.97 21.72
CA ASP A 286 9.43 24.59 20.81
C ASP A 286 9.72 23.65 19.61
N ILE A 287 8.65 23.28 18.91
CA ILE A 287 8.67 22.43 17.73
C ILE A 287 8.11 23.23 16.56
N ARG A 288 8.61 22.93 15.36
CA ARG A 288 8.10 23.50 14.11
C ARG A 288 6.58 23.39 14.03
N GLN A 289 5.92 24.53 13.81
CA GLN A 289 4.48 24.62 13.56
C GLN A 289 4.03 23.66 12.46
N MET A 290 2.83 23.10 12.63
CA MET A 290 2.27 22.22 11.63
C MET A 290 1.98 22.94 10.33
N PRO A 291 2.42 22.40 9.19
CA PRO A 291 2.02 22.93 7.89
C PRO A 291 0.56 22.60 7.53
N TYR A 292 -0.13 21.76 8.32
CA TYR A 292 -1.46 21.28 8.02
C TYR A 292 -2.33 21.20 9.28
N LYS A 293 -3.62 21.49 9.16
CA LYS A 293 -4.65 21.21 10.18
C LYS A 293 -5.55 20.06 9.73
N LEU A 294 -6.13 19.34 10.68
CA LEU A 294 -7.21 18.40 10.37
C LEU A 294 -8.51 19.16 10.20
N VAL A 295 -9.29 18.81 9.19
CA VAL A 295 -10.63 19.37 8.97
C VAL A 295 -11.60 18.22 8.78
N PRO A 296 -12.31 17.84 9.86
CA PRO A 296 -13.41 16.89 9.79
C PRO A 296 -14.62 17.57 9.13
N GLU A 297 -15.18 16.94 8.10
CA GLU A 297 -16.36 17.41 7.37
C GLU A 297 -17.30 16.24 7.08
N VAL A 298 -18.57 16.53 6.84
CA VAL A 298 -19.50 15.49 6.34
C VAL A 298 -19.00 14.95 5.00
N TRP A 299 -19.05 13.63 4.83
CA TRP A 299 -18.57 13.00 3.62
C TRP A 299 -19.39 13.41 2.38
N ASN A 300 -18.78 14.33 1.61
CA ASN A 300 -19.32 14.84 0.34
C ASN A 300 -18.40 14.55 -0.85
N ARG A 301 -17.08 14.51 -0.61
CA ARG A 301 -16.08 14.31 -1.68
C ARG A 301 -16.12 12.89 -2.21
N LEU A 302 -16.23 12.75 -3.53
CA LEU A 302 -16.29 11.45 -4.22
C LEU A 302 -17.40 10.52 -3.69
N ARG A 303 -18.40 11.05 -2.98
CA ARG A 303 -19.57 10.29 -2.56
C ARG A 303 -20.35 9.91 -3.82
N PRO A 304 -20.54 8.61 -4.11
CA PRO A 304 -21.40 8.21 -5.21
C PRO A 304 -22.79 8.81 -4.98
N LYS A 305 -23.40 9.33 -6.04
CA LYS A 305 -24.81 9.71 -5.95
C LYS A 305 -25.56 8.41 -5.65
N GLY A 306 -26.18 8.32 -4.48
CA GLY A 306 -26.99 7.16 -4.13
C GLY A 306 -27.99 6.96 -5.25
N ASN A 307 -28.04 5.76 -5.82
CA ASN A 307 -29.07 5.48 -6.80
C ASN A 307 -30.37 5.33 -6.01
N SER A 308 -31.14 6.43 -5.90
CA SER A 308 -32.51 6.42 -5.36
C SER A 308 -33.39 5.39 -6.07
N ASP A 309 -33.01 5.01 -7.28
CA ASP A 309 -33.80 4.18 -8.19
C ASP A 309 -33.35 2.72 -8.19
N ILE A 310 -32.40 2.30 -7.34
CA ILE A 310 -32.15 0.87 -7.12
C ILE A 310 -33.34 0.34 -6.30
N SER A 311 -34.38 -0.06 -7.03
CA SER A 311 -35.36 -1.01 -6.53
C SER A 311 -34.62 -2.20 -5.93
N VAL A 312 -34.97 -2.50 -4.68
CA VAL A 312 -34.43 -3.57 -3.83
C VAL A 312 -33.97 -4.74 -4.68
N ALA A 313 -32.65 -4.96 -4.68
CA ALA A 313 -31.93 -5.96 -5.46
C ALA A 313 -32.84 -7.11 -5.89
N GLU A 314 -33.17 -7.14 -7.19
CA GLU A 314 -33.76 -8.28 -7.86
C GLU A 314 -33.01 -9.51 -7.35
N LYS A 315 -33.69 -10.36 -6.57
CA LYS A 315 -33.11 -11.48 -5.82
C LYS A 315 -32.11 -12.16 -6.74
N VAL A 316 -30.80 -11.98 -6.46
CA VAL A 316 -29.74 -12.66 -7.19
C VAL A 316 -30.12 -14.12 -7.18
N SER A 317 -30.43 -14.65 -8.36
CA SER A 317 -30.96 -16.01 -8.54
C SER A 317 -30.06 -16.92 -7.74
N SER A 318 -30.62 -17.57 -6.71
CA SER A 318 -29.85 -18.29 -5.70
C SER A 318 -28.82 -19.15 -6.41
N PRO A 319 -27.50 -18.87 -6.24
CA PRO A 319 -26.48 -19.57 -6.99
C PRO A 319 -26.66 -21.06 -6.73
N GLY A 320 -26.84 -21.83 -7.79
CA GLY A 320 -27.22 -23.25 -7.73
C GLY A 320 -26.41 -23.98 -6.66
N GLY A 321 -27.13 -24.55 -5.68
CA GLY A 321 -26.64 -25.34 -4.53
C GLY A 321 -25.15 -25.24 -4.25
N LEU A 322 -24.71 -24.21 -3.52
CA LEU A 322 -23.35 -24.20 -2.97
C LEU A 322 -23.16 -25.44 -2.09
N ASN A 323 -22.25 -26.32 -2.50
CA ASN A 323 -21.89 -27.51 -1.72
C ASN A 323 -21.40 -27.06 -0.33
N SER A 324 -21.95 -27.66 0.74
CA SER A 324 -21.62 -27.38 2.15
C SER A 324 -20.12 -27.54 2.50
N GLN A 325 -19.32 -28.09 1.59
CA GLN A 325 -17.86 -28.21 1.72
C GLN A 325 -17.08 -26.95 1.28
N SER A 326 -17.76 -25.92 0.76
CA SER A 326 -17.11 -24.74 0.16
C SER A 326 -16.61 -23.73 1.20
N TYR A 327 -17.14 -23.77 2.42
CA TYR A 327 -16.78 -22.87 3.51
C TYR A 327 -16.99 -23.56 4.87
N ALA A 328 -16.34 -23.03 5.91
CA ALA A 328 -16.58 -23.38 7.30
C ALA A 328 -16.84 -22.11 8.11
N ILE A 329 -17.63 -22.23 9.17
CA ILE A 329 -17.87 -21.13 10.11
C ILE A 329 -17.00 -21.36 11.34
N ALA A 330 -16.26 -20.34 11.75
CA ALA A 330 -15.39 -20.37 12.91
C ALA A 330 -15.44 -19.06 13.68
N THR A 331 -15.31 -19.15 15.00
CA THR A 331 -15.09 -17.98 15.87
C THR A 331 -13.59 -17.74 15.94
N ILE A 332 -13.10 -16.70 15.25
CA ILE A 332 -11.65 -16.44 15.12
C ILE A 332 -11.12 -15.55 16.25
N ARG A 333 -12.00 -14.78 16.90
CA ARG A 333 -11.66 -13.88 18.01
C ARG A 333 -12.76 -13.87 19.05
N ASN A 334 -12.44 -13.41 20.25
CA ASN A 334 -13.46 -13.03 21.21
C ASN A 334 -14.35 -11.97 20.54
N PRO A 335 -15.65 -12.24 20.39
CA PRO A 335 -16.51 -11.29 19.71
C PRO A 335 -16.49 -9.99 20.49
N SER A 336 -16.40 -8.89 19.75
CA SER A 336 -16.86 -7.60 20.23
C SER A 336 -18.20 -7.42 19.51
N PRO A 337 -19.31 -7.96 20.07
CA PRO A 337 -20.56 -8.06 19.34
C PRO A 337 -21.04 -6.69 18.87
N SER A 338 -20.75 -5.66 19.68
CA SER A 338 -21.15 -4.30 19.44
C SER A 338 -20.32 -3.62 18.33
N PHE A 339 -19.00 -3.85 18.26
CA PHE A 339 -18.18 -3.37 17.14
C PHE A 339 -18.50 -4.10 15.83
N ASP A 340 -18.66 -5.42 15.88
CA ASP A 340 -19.01 -6.25 14.72
C ASP A 340 -20.40 -5.87 14.18
N GLU A 341 -21.34 -5.52 15.05
CA GLU A 341 -22.64 -4.97 14.70
C GLU A 341 -22.55 -3.62 13.98
N SER A 342 -21.86 -2.63 14.55
CA SER A 342 -21.68 -1.32 13.91
C SER A 342 -21.02 -1.49 12.53
N THR A 343 -20.01 -2.36 12.45
CA THR A 343 -19.33 -2.68 11.20
C THR A 343 -20.30 -3.30 10.19
N TYR A 344 -21.09 -4.29 10.60
CA TYR A 344 -22.09 -4.93 9.74
C TYR A 344 -23.07 -3.91 9.14
N LEU A 345 -23.63 -3.03 9.97
CA LEU A 345 -24.58 -2.01 9.54
C LEU A 345 -23.96 -1.03 8.55
N ILE A 346 -22.72 -0.60 8.77
CA ILE A 346 -21.98 0.27 7.84
C ILE A 346 -21.72 -0.44 6.51
N LEU A 347 -21.18 -1.67 6.54
CA LEU A 347 -20.89 -2.44 5.33
C LEU A 347 -22.17 -2.69 4.52
N ARG A 348 -23.26 -3.09 5.19
CA ARG A 348 -24.58 -3.28 4.58
C ARG A 348 -25.06 -2.01 3.91
N HIS A 349 -24.99 -0.87 4.59
CA HIS A 349 -25.42 0.42 4.03
C HIS A 349 -24.61 0.84 2.81
N LEU A 350 -23.27 0.74 2.88
CA LEU A 350 -22.39 1.08 1.75
C LEU A 350 -22.63 0.18 0.54
N HIS A 351 -22.93 -1.10 0.78
CA HIS A 351 -23.27 -2.04 -0.29
C HIS A 351 -24.63 -1.73 -0.91
N GLN A 352 -25.67 -1.55 -0.09
CA GLN A 352 -27.05 -1.38 -0.53
C GLN A 352 -27.31 -0.04 -1.22
N HIS A 353 -26.77 1.07 -0.69
CA HIS A 353 -27.13 2.41 -1.15
C HIS A 353 -26.10 3.04 -2.10
N PHE A 354 -24.82 2.65 -1.99
CA PHE A 354 -23.74 3.26 -2.78
C PHE A 354 -23.10 2.30 -3.77
N ASN A 355 -23.42 1.01 -3.70
CA ASN A 355 -22.84 -0.01 -4.56
C ASN A 355 -21.29 0.01 -4.53
N LEU A 356 -20.71 0.20 -3.35
CA LEU A 356 -19.25 0.32 -3.19
C LEU A 356 -18.61 -1.05 -2.98
N HIS A 357 -17.41 -1.24 -3.54
CA HIS A 357 -16.60 -2.42 -3.22
C HIS A 357 -15.71 -2.14 -2.02
N LEU A 358 -15.61 -3.13 -1.13
CA LEU A 358 -14.86 -3.01 0.12
C LEU A 358 -13.77 -4.08 0.16
N ALA A 359 -12.59 -3.72 0.63
CA ALA A 359 -11.47 -4.65 0.84
C ALA A 359 -10.80 -4.40 2.20
N CYS A 360 -9.99 -5.35 2.67
CA CYS A 360 -9.21 -5.17 3.90
C CYS A 360 -8.29 -3.93 3.83
N GLY A 361 -8.37 -3.06 4.84
CA GLY A 361 -7.61 -1.82 4.95
C GLY A 361 -6.29 -1.90 5.72
N ALA A 362 -5.97 -3.06 6.32
CA ALA A 362 -4.87 -3.19 7.29
C ALA A 362 -3.52 -2.69 6.77
N ARG A 363 -3.24 -2.85 5.47
CA ARG A 363 -1.99 -2.36 4.83
C ARG A 363 -1.83 -0.83 4.92
N PHE A 364 -2.92 -0.09 5.03
CA PHE A 364 -2.94 1.36 5.12
C PHE A 364 -3.31 1.87 6.53
N GLY A 365 -3.46 0.98 7.51
CA GLY A 365 -3.82 1.36 8.88
C GLY A 365 -5.30 1.71 9.08
N CYS A 366 -6.18 1.30 8.17
CA CYS A 366 -7.64 1.46 8.29
C CYS A 366 -8.33 0.10 8.31
N ASP A 367 -9.63 0.06 8.62
CA ASP A 367 -10.38 -1.20 8.66
C ASP A 367 -10.69 -1.68 7.25
N TYR A 368 -11.14 -0.77 6.39
CA TYR A 368 -11.53 -1.08 5.01
C TYR A 368 -10.95 -0.08 4.01
N LEU A 369 -10.73 -0.55 2.78
CA LEU A 369 -10.53 0.29 1.61
C LEU A 369 -11.81 0.31 0.79
N VAL A 370 -12.16 1.49 0.28
CA VAL A 370 -13.40 1.73 -0.47
C VAL A 370 -13.07 2.00 -1.94
N TYR A 371 -13.80 1.33 -2.85
CA TYR A 371 -13.64 1.45 -4.29
C TYR A 371 -14.99 1.77 -4.95
N ASP A 372 -14.97 2.63 -5.96
CA ASP A 372 -16.11 3.05 -6.77
C ASP A 372 -16.33 2.12 -7.99
N GLY A 373 -15.86 0.88 -7.89
CA GLY A 373 -15.89 -0.13 -8.93
C GLY A 373 -15.03 -1.33 -8.56
N ARG A 374 -14.85 -2.25 -9.51
CA ARG A 374 -14.10 -3.50 -9.30
C ARG A 374 -12.67 -3.23 -8.87
N ARG A 375 -12.18 -4.03 -7.92
CA ARG A 375 -10.86 -3.89 -7.32
C ARG A 375 -9.73 -4.12 -8.33
N GLU A 376 -9.95 -4.96 -9.33
CA GLU A 376 -8.99 -5.29 -10.38
C GLU A 376 -8.84 -4.15 -11.39
N GLU A 377 -9.89 -3.33 -11.51
CA GLU A 377 -10.00 -2.27 -12.53
C GLU A 377 -9.71 -0.88 -11.94
N LYS A 378 -9.99 -0.66 -10.65
CA LYS A 378 -9.89 0.64 -9.99
C LYS A 378 -9.03 0.60 -8.73
N HIS A 379 -8.38 1.72 -8.44
CA HIS A 379 -7.74 1.93 -7.14
C HIS A 379 -8.78 2.37 -6.10
N SER A 380 -8.59 1.97 -4.84
CA SER A 380 -9.43 2.51 -3.77
C SER A 380 -9.28 4.02 -3.68
N PHE A 381 -10.39 4.73 -3.54
CA PHE A 381 -10.40 6.19 -3.42
C PHE A 381 -10.37 6.64 -1.95
N ALA A 382 -10.77 5.77 -1.01
CA ALA A 382 -10.79 6.07 0.42
C ALA A 382 -10.29 4.89 1.28
N GLY A 383 -9.72 5.22 2.43
CA GLY A 383 -9.65 4.31 3.58
C GLY A 383 -10.76 4.66 4.57
N LEU A 384 -11.40 3.64 5.12
CA LEU A 384 -12.51 3.74 6.07
C LEU A 384 -12.07 3.14 7.41
N ARG A 385 -12.21 3.91 8.48
CA ARG A 385 -12.04 3.46 9.86
C ARG A 385 -13.38 3.55 10.61
N ILE A 386 -13.70 2.54 11.40
CA ILE A 386 -14.98 2.42 12.09
C ILE A 386 -14.75 2.61 13.59
N TYR A 387 -15.55 3.49 14.18
CA TYR A 387 -15.59 3.71 15.62
C TYR A 387 -16.95 3.23 16.15
N HIS A 388 -16.93 2.66 17.34
CA HIS A 388 -18.10 2.10 17.98
C HIS A 388 -18.53 2.97 19.17
N VAL A 389 -19.83 3.23 19.29
CA VAL A 389 -20.45 3.94 20.42
C VAL A 389 -20.68 2.94 21.54
N THR A 390 -20.11 3.15 22.72
CA THR A 390 -20.39 2.32 23.88
C THR A 390 -21.80 2.61 24.41
N ASP A 391 -22.70 1.63 24.30
CA ASP A 391 -24.13 1.72 24.67
C ASP A 391 -24.41 2.00 26.18
N GLY A 392 -23.38 2.14 27.01
CA GLY A 392 -23.49 2.27 28.46
C GLY A 392 -23.86 3.66 28.97
N ASP A 393 -23.62 4.70 28.18
CA ASP A 393 -23.92 6.06 28.58
C ASP A 393 -25.10 6.57 27.79
N ASN A 394 -26.08 7.15 28.49
CA ASN A 394 -27.11 7.97 27.87
C ASN A 394 -26.53 9.21 27.16
N SER A 395 -25.21 9.30 27.01
CA SER A 395 -24.48 10.41 26.46
C SER A 395 -24.85 10.60 24.99
N THR A 396 -25.02 11.87 24.64
CA THR A 396 -25.06 12.36 23.27
C THR A 396 -23.67 12.36 22.63
N MET A 397 -22.67 11.80 23.32
CA MET A 397 -21.27 11.85 22.94
C MET A 397 -20.98 10.72 21.95
N LEU A 398 -20.46 11.11 20.80
CA LEU A 398 -20.00 10.19 19.78
C LEU A 398 -18.55 9.80 20.07
N PRO A 399 -18.07 8.64 19.58
CA PRO A 399 -16.70 8.21 19.84
C PRO A 399 -15.71 9.24 19.31
N ALA A 400 -14.89 9.78 20.20
CA ALA A 400 -13.85 10.74 19.86
C ALA A 400 -12.50 10.01 19.76
N PRO A 401 -11.93 9.81 18.56
CA PRO A 401 -10.59 9.25 18.44
C PRO A 401 -9.55 10.16 19.09
N SER A 402 -8.46 9.58 19.57
CA SER A 402 -7.34 10.40 20.04
C SER A 402 -6.75 11.22 18.88
N ALA A 403 -6.28 12.42 19.21
CA ALA A 403 -5.66 13.32 18.23
C ALA A 403 -4.48 12.67 17.48
N TYR A 404 -3.70 11.83 18.16
CA TYR A 404 -2.57 11.10 17.59
C TYR A 404 -3.02 10.01 16.62
N ASP A 405 -4.03 9.23 16.98
CA ASP A 405 -4.58 8.17 16.14
C ASP A 405 -5.15 8.76 14.84
N LEU A 406 -5.95 9.83 14.95
CA LEU A 406 -6.56 10.47 13.80
C LEU A 406 -5.52 11.10 12.87
N HIS A 407 -4.53 11.82 13.40
CA HIS A 407 -3.44 12.38 12.60
C HIS A 407 -2.63 11.30 11.87
N GLY A 408 -2.33 10.19 12.55
CA GLY A 408 -1.60 9.07 11.96
C GLY A 408 -2.35 8.46 10.78
N PHE A 409 -3.65 8.19 10.98
CA PHE A 409 -4.54 7.66 9.96
C PHE A 409 -4.65 8.61 8.75
N VAL A 410 -4.96 9.88 8.98
CA VAL A 410 -5.15 10.86 7.89
C VAL A 410 -3.84 11.09 7.13
N ARG A 411 -2.70 11.11 7.81
CA ARG A 411 -1.38 11.20 7.16
C ARG A 411 -1.10 9.99 6.27
N ALA A 412 -1.43 8.78 6.72
CA ALA A 412 -1.27 7.57 5.93
C ALA A 412 -2.14 7.61 4.66
N MET A 413 -3.41 8.03 4.78
CA MET A 413 -4.32 8.19 3.63
C MET A 413 -3.85 9.26 2.66
N ASN A 414 -3.43 10.44 3.16
CA ASN A 414 -2.95 11.52 2.32
C ASN A 414 -1.66 11.12 1.56
N THR A 415 -0.75 10.38 2.22
CA THR A 415 0.44 9.81 1.57
C THR A 415 0.06 8.84 0.45
N ALA A 416 -0.98 8.03 0.67
CA ALA A 416 -1.53 7.12 -0.32
C ALA A 416 -2.43 7.81 -1.37
N ARG A 417 -2.65 9.13 -1.26
CA ARG A 417 -3.59 9.93 -2.08
C ARG A 417 -5.02 9.38 -2.05
N LYS A 418 -5.50 9.06 -0.85
CA LYS A 418 -6.86 8.56 -0.56
C LYS A 418 -7.57 9.49 0.41
N LEU A 419 -8.90 9.50 0.37
CA LEU A 419 -9.73 10.11 1.41
C LEU A 419 -9.60 9.32 2.71
N ALA A 420 -9.70 10.01 3.84
CA ALA A 420 -9.70 9.41 5.17
C ALA A 420 -11.11 9.50 5.75
N LEU A 421 -11.88 8.42 5.61
CA LEU A 421 -13.24 8.34 6.10
C LEU A 421 -13.25 7.69 7.49
N VAL A 422 -13.98 8.30 8.41
CA VAL A 422 -14.33 7.69 9.69
C VAL A 422 -15.84 7.49 9.76
N ALA A 423 -16.29 6.34 10.27
CA ALA A 423 -17.71 6.01 10.36
C ALA A 423 -18.09 5.53 11.76
N THR A 424 -19.31 5.85 12.16
CA THR A 424 -19.92 5.36 13.41
C THR A 424 -21.41 5.09 13.18
N VAL A 425 -22.01 4.32 14.08
CA VAL A 425 -23.43 3.97 14.03
C VAL A 425 -24.06 4.32 15.37
N ARG A 426 -25.22 4.98 15.31
CA ARG A 426 -26.07 5.26 16.46
C ARG A 426 -27.44 4.64 16.22
N ARG A 427 -27.87 3.74 17.11
CA ARG A 427 -29.25 3.23 17.08
C ARG A 427 -30.19 4.29 17.64
N SER A 428 -31.35 4.46 16.99
CA SER A 428 -32.38 5.34 17.53
C SER A 428 -32.95 4.72 18.80
N ARG A 429 -33.19 5.55 19.83
CA ARG A 429 -33.88 5.10 21.04
C ARG A 429 -35.38 4.92 20.80
N ASP A 430 -35.93 5.76 19.93
CA ASP A 430 -37.35 5.78 19.62
C ASP A 430 -37.73 4.65 18.66
N ASP A 431 -36.77 4.22 17.83
CA ASP A 431 -36.96 3.13 16.86
C ASP A 431 -35.72 2.22 16.81
N PRO A 432 -35.73 1.06 17.53
CA PRO A 432 -34.60 0.14 17.52
C PRO A 432 -34.36 -0.51 16.16
N CYS A 433 -35.33 -0.45 15.24
CA CYS A 433 -35.19 -0.92 13.87
C CYS A 433 -34.46 0.10 12.98
N VAL A 434 -34.14 1.30 13.47
CA VAL A 434 -33.42 2.33 12.71
C VAL A 434 -32.00 2.53 13.24
N ALA A 435 -31.04 2.26 12.37
CA ALA A 435 -29.63 2.55 12.59
C ALA A 435 -29.20 3.79 11.80
N ARG A 436 -28.85 4.87 12.51
CA ARG A 436 -28.33 6.11 11.93
C ARG A 436 -26.82 5.99 11.77
N ILE A 437 -26.32 6.14 10.56
CA ILE A 437 -24.90 6.02 10.22
C ILE A 437 -24.37 7.42 10.00
N ALA A 438 -23.24 7.74 10.62
CA ALA A 438 -22.51 8.97 10.36
C ALA A 438 -21.17 8.64 9.71
N ILE A 439 -20.86 9.31 8.59
CA ILE A 439 -19.57 9.19 7.90
C ILE A 439 -18.97 10.59 7.73
N VAL A 440 -17.77 10.76 8.30
CA VAL A 440 -17.02 12.01 8.28
C VAL A 440 -15.75 11.81 7.45
N ASP A 441 -15.50 12.75 6.55
CA ASP A 441 -14.27 12.86 5.79
C ASP A 441 -13.29 13.77 6.54
N VAL A 442 -12.11 13.28 6.86
CA VAL A 442 -11.10 14.02 7.61
C VAL A 442 -9.95 14.41 6.69
N ALA A 443 -9.92 15.67 6.29
CA ALA A 443 -8.91 16.20 5.38
C ALA A 443 -7.70 16.80 6.12
N LEU A 444 -6.55 16.83 5.44
CA LEU A 444 -5.45 17.72 5.82
C LEU A 444 -5.53 18.99 4.96
N GLU A 445 -5.78 20.13 5.60
CA GLU A 445 -5.74 21.42 4.94
C GLU A 445 -4.41 22.11 5.22
N ALA A 446 -3.81 22.71 4.18
CA ALA A 446 -2.60 23.49 4.33
C ALA A 446 -2.89 24.79 5.11
N VAL A 447 -2.14 25.03 6.16
CA VAL A 447 -2.19 26.30 6.91
C VAL A 447 -1.34 27.31 6.14
N LEU A 448 -1.96 28.06 5.22
CA LEU A 448 -1.24 28.97 4.31
C LEU A 448 -0.43 30.06 5.03
N THR A 449 -0.80 30.37 6.27
CA THR A 449 -0.09 31.31 7.16
C THR A 449 1.16 30.70 7.80
N ALA A 450 1.35 29.38 7.73
CA ALA A 450 2.49 28.74 8.37
C ALA A 450 3.80 29.20 7.69
N PRO A 451 4.86 29.53 8.47
CA PRO A 451 6.16 29.97 7.93
C PRO A 451 6.81 29.00 6.94
N THR A 452 6.34 27.75 6.95
CA THR A 452 6.79 26.67 6.07
C THR A 452 6.30 26.80 4.64
N HIS A 453 5.14 27.42 4.43
CA HIS A 453 4.49 27.62 3.14
C HIS A 453 4.72 29.02 2.58
N ILE A 454 5.06 29.98 3.45
CA ILE A 454 5.65 31.24 3.02
C ILE A 454 6.93 30.86 2.30
N LYS A 455 6.87 30.78 0.96
CA LYS A 455 8.05 30.70 0.12
C LYS A 455 8.91 31.85 0.61
N LYS A 456 9.99 31.54 1.37
CA LYS A 456 11.08 32.49 1.59
C LYS A 456 11.26 33.09 0.22
N GLY A 457 10.89 34.37 0.11
CA GLY A 457 10.69 35.02 -1.17
C GLY A 457 11.87 34.65 -2.04
N ASN A 458 11.63 34.53 -3.34
CA ASN A 458 12.67 34.56 -4.35
C ASN A 458 13.68 35.62 -3.88
N THR A 459 14.68 35.21 -3.11
CA THR A 459 15.62 36.11 -2.45
C THR A 459 16.40 36.44 -3.66
N ASP A 460 16.02 37.56 -4.29
CA ASP A 460 16.49 38.02 -5.59
C ASP A 460 17.89 37.50 -5.70
N LYS A 461 18.04 36.40 -6.47
CA LYS A 461 19.29 35.62 -6.49
C LYS A 461 20.34 36.68 -6.60
N ARG A 462 21.10 36.97 -5.52
CA ARG A 462 21.90 38.20 -5.40
C ARG A 462 22.47 38.46 -6.77
N ARG A 463 21.83 39.33 -7.55
CA ARG A 463 22.38 39.73 -8.84
C ARG A 463 23.54 40.50 -8.32
N PHE A 464 24.71 39.90 -8.43
CA PHE A 464 25.95 40.52 -8.09
C PHE A 464 25.93 41.82 -8.89
N VAL A 465 25.65 42.95 -8.22
CA VAL A 465 25.60 44.30 -8.80
C VAL A 465 27.05 44.74 -9.02
N GLY A 466 27.82 43.89 -9.71
CA GLY A 466 29.25 44.04 -9.95
C GLY A 466 29.60 44.28 -11.41
N ASP A 467 28.82 43.78 -12.37
CA ASP A 467 29.29 43.72 -13.77
C ASP A 467 28.52 44.59 -14.78
N THR A 468 27.58 45.43 -14.36
CA THR A 468 26.88 46.33 -15.31
C THR A 468 27.63 47.64 -15.61
N ASN A 469 28.74 47.94 -14.92
CA ASN A 469 29.54 49.13 -15.22
C ASN A 469 30.60 48.93 -16.33
N GLU A 470 30.86 47.70 -16.80
CA GLU A 470 31.81 47.50 -17.91
C GLU A 470 31.16 47.54 -19.30
N LEU A 471 29.83 47.39 -19.41
CA LEU A 471 29.18 47.36 -20.73
C LEU A 471 28.89 48.75 -21.34
N ILE A 472 29.01 49.83 -20.56
CA ILE A 472 28.78 51.21 -21.05
C ILE A 472 30.07 51.86 -21.60
N LYS A 473 31.26 51.31 -21.31
CA LYS A 473 32.55 51.86 -21.79
C LYS A 473 33.03 51.35 -23.16
N ARG A 474 32.22 50.58 -23.91
CA ARG A 474 32.56 50.11 -25.27
C ARG A 474 31.74 50.74 -26.39
N LYS A 475 31.05 51.85 -26.13
CA LYS A 475 30.34 52.65 -27.14
C LYS A 475 30.70 54.14 -27.03
N THR A 476 31.99 54.41 -27.10
CA THR A 476 32.63 55.68 -27.45
C THR A 476 33.99 55.30 -27.99
#